data_AF-A0A6P5MWR5-F1
#
_entry.id   AF-A0A6P5MWR5-F1
#
_cell.length_a   1.000
_cell.length_b   1.000
_cell.length_c   1.000
_cell.angle_alpha   90.00
_cell.angle_beta   90.00
_cell.angle_gamma   90.00
#
_symmetry.space_group_name_H-M   'P 1'
#
loop_
_entity.id
_entity.type
_entity.pdbx_description
1 polymer ?
#
loop_
_entity_poly.entity_id
_entity_poly.type
_entity_poly.pdbx_seq_one_letter_code
_entity_poly.pdbx_strand_id
1 'polypeptide(L)'
;MMWRSPRFSHLVARFTQLHPKHASHRYYNLSRFNPSQSQAISNPPPQQKPTHTDAPNHYIGHNVSRKDKNKYLLTTLLDLNDTKEAIYGALDAWVAWEQNFPIASLKLILNALEKQQQWHRVVQVIKWMLSKGQGNTMGTYGQLIRALDMDHRVEEAHKFWQTKIDTDLHSVPWQLCHLMISVYYRNNMLDDLVRLFKGLEAFDRKPRDKTIIRKVANAYEMLGLHQEKERVLEKYSNLFTEEGSIKKARRNSSEKK
;
A
#
# COMPACT_ATOMS: atom_id res chain seq x y z
N MET A 1 -15.96 -3.44 47.52
CA MET A 1 -15.81 -4.82 47.02
C MET A 1 -17.18 -5.31 46.62
N MET A 2 -17.43 -5.56 45.33
CA MET A 2 -18.48 -6.49 44.90
C MET A 2 -18.39 -6.73 43.37
N TRP A 3 -18.16 -7.99 43.02
CA TRP A 3 -18.68 -8.73 41.85
C TRP A 3 -18.27 -8.28 40.44
N ARG A 4 -17.27 -8.98 39.89
CA ARG A 4 -17.05 -9.17 38.45
C ARG A 4 -17.43 -10.61 38.09
N SER A 5 -18.27 -10.80 37.07
CA SER A 5 -18.22 -11.91 36.10
C SER A 5 -19.33 -11.73 35.01
N PRO A 6 -19.41 -12.55 33.94
CA PRO A 6 -18.76 -12.34 32.63
C PRO A 6 -19.76 -12.48 31.46
N ARG A 7 -19.31 -12.31 30.19
CA ARG A 7 -19.69 -13.12 28.99
C ARG A 7 -19.42 -12.37 27.69
N PHE A 8 -18.25 -12.62 27.11
CA PHE A 8 -17.99 -12.50 25.67
C PHE A 8 -18.02 -13.91 25.10
N SER A 9 -19.02 -14.22 24.28
CA SER A 9 -19.03 -15.44 23.45
C SER A 9 -20.22 -15.40 22.50
N HIS A 10 -20.03 -14.89 21.29
CA HIS A 10 -20.80 -15.32 20.12
C HIS A 10 -20.04 -15.01 18.83
N LEU A 11 -19.70 -16.08 18.10
CA LEU A 11 -19.51 -16.22 16.64
C LEU A 11 -18.29 -17.10 16.28
N VAL A 12 -18.32 -18.36 16.71
CA VAL A 12 -17.63 -19.46 16.04
C VAL A 12 -18.62 -20.62 15.95
N ALA A 13 -19.40 -20.70 14.87
CA ALA A 13 -20.20 -21.87 14.52
C ALA A 13 -20.71 -21.79 13.08
N ARG A 14 -19.87 -22.16 12.11
CA ARG A 14 -20.28 -22.87 10.88
C ARG A 14 -19.04 -23.32 10.12
N PHE A 15 -18.48 -24.46 10.52
CA PHE A 15 -17.92 -25.49 9.63
C PHE A 15 -17.41 -26.64 10.51
N THR A 16 -18.28 -27.61 10.78
CA THR A 16 -17.95 -28.99 11.19
C THR A 16 -19.26 -29.75 11.37
N GLN A 17 -19.70 -30.41 10.30
CA GLN A 17 -20.37 -31.70 10.48
C GLN A 17 -19.28 -32.78 10.37
N LEU A 18 -19.45 -33.83 11.17
CA LEU A 18 -18.65 -35.06 11.30
C LEU A 18 -17.67 -35.09 12.49
N HIS A 19 -18.26 -35.45 13.64
CA HIS A 19 -17.64 -36.27 14.70
C HIS A 19 -17.80 -37.77 14.29
N PRO A 20 -17.11 -38.78 14.88
CA PRO A 20 -16.77 -38.79 16.32
C PRO A 20 -15.51 -39.59 16.79
N LYS A 21 -15.14 -39.30 18.06
CA LYS A 21 -14.58 -40.17 19.12
C LYS A 21 -13.05 -40.25 19.35
N HIS A 22 -12.70 -39.76 20.56
CA HIS A 22 -11.69 -40.25 21.52
C HIS A 22 -10.21 -40.25 21.07
N ALA A 23 -9.22 -39.77 21.82
CA ALA A 23 -9.17 -39.32 23.20
C ALA A 23 -7.86 -38.58 23.50
N SER A 24 -7.91 -37.85 24.62
CA SER A 24 -6.84 -37.61 25.59
C SER A 24 -5.77 -36.54 25.34
N HIS A 25 -5.96 -35.47 26.12
CA HIS A 25 -5.00 -34.58 26.75
C HIS A 25 -3.54 -35.08 26.85
N ARG A 26 -2.59 -34.15 26.66
CA ARG A 26 -1.76 -33.63 27.78
C ARG A 26 -0.94 -32.40 27.38
N TYR A 27 -1.03 -31.41 28.26
CA TYR A 27 -0.14 -30.25 28.38
C TYR A 27 1.29 -30.67 28.67
N TYR A 28 2.28 -29.87 28.26
CA TYR A 28 3.53 -29.76 29.01
C TYR A 28 3.86 -28.30 29.31
N ASN A 29 3.87 -28.01 30.61
CA ASN A 29 4.45 -26.85 31.23
C ASN A 29 5.99 -26.99 31.26
N LEU A 30 6.66 -25.86 31.06
CA LEU A 30 8.02 -25.59 31.53
C LEU A 30 8.11 -25.81 33.05
N SER A 31 9.22 -26.39 33.54
CA SER A 31 10.10 -25.79 34.57
C SER A 31 11.17 -26.75 35.11
N ARG A 32 12.35 -26.16 35.39
CA ARG A 32 13.41 -26.48 36.37
C ARG A 32 14.66 -27.28 35.93
N PHE A 33 15.76 -26.52 35.94
CA PHE A 33 17.15 -26.91 36.18
C PHE A 33 17.33 -27.62 37.54
N ASN A 34 18.20 -28.64 37.56
CA ASN A 34 19.30 -28.74 38.53
C ASN A 34 20.39 -29.71 38.00
N PRO A 35 21.70 -29.42 38.15
CA PRO A 35 22.79 -30.26 37.64
C PRO A 35 23.36 -31.18 38.72
N SER A 36 23.77 -32.41 38.36
CA SER A 36 24.90 -33.15 38.99
C SER A 36 25.08 -34.56 38.40
N GLN A 37 26.36 -34.90 38.23
CA GLN A 37 26.99 -36.24 38.14
C GLN A 37 27.08 -36.98 36.80
N SER A 38 28.32 -36.96 36.31
CA SER A 38 28.93 -37.82 35.30
C SER A 38 29.10 -39.27 35.79
N GLN A 39 28.91 -40.26 34.91
CA GLN A 39 29.96 -41.19 34.43
C GLN A 39 29.39 -42.38 33.63
N ALA A 40 30.27 -42.90 32.77
CA ALA A 40 30.38 -44.24 32.19
C ALA A 40 29.83 -44.47 30.76
N ILE A 41 30.77 -44.95 29.96
CA ILE A 41 30.77 -45.20 28.52
C ILE A 41 30.16 -46.58 28.24
N SER A 42 29.28 -46.67 27.24
CA SER A 42 29.09 -47.90 26.47
C SER A 42 28.67 -47.54 25.04
N ASN A 43 29.52 -47.89 24.07
CA ASN A 43 29.25 -47.71 22.63
C ASN A 43 28.02 -48.52 22.20
N PRO A 44 27.09 -47.95 21.39
CA PRO A 44 26.04 -48.73 20.75
C PRO A 44 26.49 -49.32 19.40
N PRO A 45 25.86 -50.43 18.91
CA PRO A 45 26.24 -51.13 17.68
C PRO A 45 25.76 -50.40 16.40
N PRO A 46 26.20 -50.80 15.20
CA PRO A 46 26.05 -49.99 13.99
C PRO A 46 24.66 -50.05 13.33
N GLN A 47 24.19 -48.86 12.96
CA GLN A 47 23.27 -48.48 11.86
C GLN A 47 21.88 -49.12 11.73
N GLN A 48 20.85 -48.27 11.85
CA GLN A 48 19.75 -48.24 10.87
C GLN A 48 19.46 -46.78 10.47
N LYS A 49 19.52 -46.49 9.16
CA LYS A 49 19.05 -45.23 8.57
C LYS A 49 17.57 -45.04 8.90
N PRO A 50 17.13 -43.87 9.39
CA PRO A 50 15.70 -43.57 9.39
C PRO A 50 15.26 -43.48 7.93
N THR A 51 14.38 -44.39 7.54
CA THR A 51 13.57 -44.32 6.33
C THR A 51 12.88 -42.96 6.29
N HIS A 52 13.15 -42.18 5.24
CA HIS A 52 12.37 -41.00 4.89
C HIS A 52 10.92 -41.43 4.71
N THR A 53 10.12 -41.23 5.74
CA THR A 53 8.68 -41.33 5.65
C THR A 53 8.23 -39.97 5.14
N ASP A 54 8.07 -39.85 3.82
CA ASP A 54 7.47 -38.70 3.18
C ASP A 54 6.04 -38.54 3.74
N ALA A 55 5.91 -37.71 4.76
CA ALA A 55 4.61 -37.21 5.19
C ALA A 55 4.09 -36.31 4.05
N PRO A 56 2.90 -36.56 3.49
CA PRO A 56 2.35 -35.67 2.48
C PRO A 56 1.99 -34.34 3.16
N ASN A 57 2.84 -33.34 2.98
CA ASN A 57 2.60 -31.94 3.35
C ASN A 57 1.49 -31.34 2.47
N HIS A 58 0.27 -31.87 2.55
CA HIS A 58 -0.92 -31.28 1.94
C HIS A 58 -1.65 -30.44 2.99
N TYR A 59 -1.12 -29.24 3.26
CA TYR A 59 -1.90 -28.21 3.93
C TYR A 59 -3.04 -27.78 2.99
N ILE A 60 -4.27 -27.75 3.51
CA ILE A 60 -5.51 -27.47 2.76
C ILE A 60 -5.47 -26.15 1.95
N GLY A 61 -4.60 -25.21 2.34
CA GLY A 61 -4.40 -23.93 1.63
C GLY A 61 -3.53 -23.98 0.36
N HIS A 62 -2.84 -25.08 0.06
CA HIS A 62 -1.91 -25.18 -1.08
C HIS A 62 -2.59 -25.44 -2.44
N ASN A 63 -3.85 -25.87 -2.44
CA ASN A 63 -4.60 -26.24 -3.65
C ASN A 63 -5.44 -25.10 -4.25
N VAL A 64 -5.41 -23.90 -3.65
CA VAL A 64 -6.18 -22.74 -4.14
C VAL A 64 -5.29 -21.87 -5.02
N SER A 65 -5.75 -21.58 -6.25
CA SER A 65 -5.00 -20.74 -7.17
C SER A 65 -4.83 -19.32 -6.61
N ARG A 66 -3.71 -18.65 -6.95
CA ARG A 66 -3.48 -17.24 -6.54
C ARG A 66 -4.62 -16.32 -7.01
N LYS A 67 -5.21 -16.62 -8.17
CA LYS A 67 -6.34 -15.88 -8.72
C LYS A 67 -7.57 -15.99 -7.82
N ASP A 68 -7.88 -17.20 -7.36
CA ASP A 68 -9.03 -17.44 -6.48
C ASP A 68 -8.82 -16.85 -5.09
N LYS A 69 -7.59 -16.93 -4.55
CA LYS A 69 -7.21 -16.24 -3.31
C LYS A 69 -7.42 -14.72 -3.41
N ASN A 70 -6.98 -14.11 -4.51
CA ASN A 70 -7.12 -12.67 -4.73
C ASN A 70 -8.59 -12.27 -4.89
N LYS A 71 -9.38 -13.07 -5.60
CA LYS A 71 -10.82 -12.86 -5.75
C LYS A 71 -11.52 -12.96 -4.40
N TYR A 72 -11.22 -13.99 -3.62
CA TYR A 72 -11.78 -14.18 -2.29
C TYR A 72 -11.47 -13.00 -1.37
N LEU A 73 -10.21 -12.56 -1.29
CA LEU A 73 -9.85 -11.41 -0.46
C LEU A 73 -10.55 -10.13 -0.95
N LEU A 74 -10.60 -9.87 -2.27
CA LEU A 74 -11.29 -8.71 -2.81
C LEU A 74 -12.78 -8.71 -2.43
N THR A 75 -13.49 -9.82 -2.64
CA THR A 75 -14.90 -9.95 -2.27
C THR A 75 -15.09 -9.75 -0.77
N THR A 76 -14.24 -10.38 0.05
CA THR A 76 -14.28 -10.21 1.51
C THR A 76 -14.13 -8.76 1.91
N LEU A 77 -13.15 -8.02 1.36
CA LEU A 77 -12.93 -6.60 1.69
C LEU A 77 -14.12 -5.71 1.28
N LEU A 78 -14.81 -6.05 0.21
CA LEU A 78 -16.00 -5.33 -0.25
C LEU A 78 -17.22 -5.59 0.64
N ASP A 79 -17.39 -6.83 1.09
CA ASP A 79 -18.54 -7.26 1.91
C ASP A 79 -18.40 -6.85 3.39
N LEU A 80 -17.17 -6.58 3.86
CA LEU A 80 -16.92 -6.14 5.22
C LEU A 80 -17.42 -4.71 5.47
N ASN A 81 -17.81 -4.46 6.72
CA ASN A 81 -17.98 -3.10 7.23
C ASN A 81 -16.69 -2.32 7.03
N ASP A 82 -16.80 -1.11 6.51
CA ASP A 82 -15.66 -0.25 6.19
C ASP A 82 -15.08 0.41 7.46
N THR A 83 -14.55 -0.45 8.34
CA THR A 83 -13.91 -0.09 9.61
C THR A 83 -12.51 -0.65 9.62
N LYS A 84 -11.58 0.11 10.21
CA LYS A 84 -10.18 -0.25 10.30
C LYS A 84 -10.00 -1.65 10.89
N GLU A 85 -10.73 -1.97 11.96
CA GLU A 85 -10.61 -3.23 12.69
C GLU A 85 -11.03 -4.42 11.82
N ALA A 86 -12.13 -4.31 11.09
CA ALA A 86 -12.62 -5.37 10.21
C ALA A 86 -11.66 -5.59 9.03
N ILE A 87 -11.22 -4.52 8.37
CA ILE A 87 -10.31 -4.60 7.23
C ILE A 87 -8.95 -5.13 7.66
N TYR A 88 -8.39 -4.62 8.76
CA TYR A 88 -7.07 -5.04 9.25
C TYR A 88 -7.11 -6.49 9.73
N GLY A 89 -8.16 -6.88 10.45
CA GLY A 89 -8.35 -8.26 10.89
C GLY A 89 -8.45 -9.24 9.73
N ALA A 90 -9.18 -8.89 8.66
CA ALA A 90 -9.27 -9.72 7.46
C ALA A 90 -7.93 -9.83 6.71
N LEU A 91 -7.18 -8.74 6.59
CA LEU A 91 -5.86 -8.73 5.95
C LEU A 91 -4.84 -9.54 6.77
N ASP A 92 -4.83 -9.39 8.10
CA ASP A 92 -3.96 -10.15 9.01
C ASP A 92 -4.28 -11.64 8.95
N ALA A 93 -5.57 -12.01 8.98
CA ALA A 93 -6.00 -13.40 8.85
C ALA A 93 -5.63 -13.99 7.48
N TRP A 94 -5.72 -13.20 6.40
CA TRP A 94 -5.38 -13.67 5.07
C TRP A 94 -3.87 -13.88 4.89
N VAL A 95 -3.04 -12.94 5.34
CA VAL A 95 -1.57 -13.05 5.23
C VAL A 95 -1.00 -14.16 6.10
N ALA A 96 -1.67 -14.56 7.19
CA ALA A 96 -1.22 -15.69 8.02
C ALA A 96 -1.07 -17.02 7.25
N TRP A 97 -1.73 -17.16 6.08
CA TRP A 97 -1.64 -18.34 5.22
C TRP A 97 -0.66 -18.19 4.05
N GLU A 98 0.04 -17.05 3.93
CA GLU A 98 0.98 -16.77 2.86
C GLU A 98 2.43 -16.94 3.34
N GLN A 99 3.22 -17.70 2.58
CA GLN A 99 4.63 -17.97 2.92
C GLN A 99 5.50 -16.71 2.86
N ASN A 100 5.20 -15.81 1.92
CA ASN A 100 5.88 -14.53 1.74
C ASN A 100 4.84 -13.41 1.72
N PHE A 101 5.22 -12.20 2.10
CA PHE A 101 4.28 -11.08 2.09
C PHE A 101 3.74 -10.84 0.66
N PRO A 102 2.43 -10.90 0.44
CA PRO A 102 1.84 -11.02 -0.90
C PRO A 102 1.65 -9.66 -1.61
N ILE A 103 2.74 -8.91 -1.81
CA ILE A 103 2.73 -7.55 -2.41
C ILE A 103 2.03 -7.52 -3.77
N ALA A 104 2.32 -8.48 -4.65
CA ALA A 104 1.75 -8.52 -6.01
C ALA A 104 0.22 -8.69 -5.98
N SER A 105 -0.29 -9.55 -5.09
CA SER A 105 -1.72 -9.75 -4.90
C SER A 105 -2.40 -8.52 -4.33
N LEU A 106 -1.79 -7.89 -3.31
CA LEU A 106 -2.31 -6.65 -2.72
C LEU A 106 -2.36 -5.52 -3.74
N LYS A 107 -1.36 -5.40 -4.62
CA LYS A 107 -1.38 -4.42 -5.72
C LYS A 107 -2.57 -4.63 -6.67
N LEU A 108 -2.90 -5.88 -7.00
CA LEU A 108 -4.07 -6.20 -7.85
C LEU A 108 -5.38 -5.83 -7.16
N ILE A 109 -5.49 -6.11 -5.85
CA ILE A 109 -6.66 -5.80 -5.04
C ILE A 109 -6.84 -4.29 -4.91
N LEU A 110 -5.78 -3.54 -4.61
CA LEU A 110 -5.79 -2.08 -4.55
C LEU A 110 -6.28 -1.48 -5.88
N ASN A 111 -5.74 -1.95 -7.01
CA ASN A 111 -6.18 -1.48 -8.33
C ASN A 111 -7.67 -1.78 -8.60
N ALA A 112 -8.19 -2.90 -8.08
CA ALA A 112 -9.60 -3.24 -8.22
C ALA A 112 -10.49 -2.34 -7.34
N LEU A 113 -10.09 -2.10 -6.10
CA LEU A 113 -10.78 -1.18 -5.17
C LEU A 113 -10.81 0.25 -5.71
N GLU A 114 -9.71 0.74 -6.29
CA GLU A 114 -9.67 2.05 -6.95
C GLU A 114 -10.62 2.16 -8.13
N LYS A 115 -10.69 1.13 -8.98
CA LYS A 115 -11.64 1.10 -10.11
C LYS A 115 -13.09 1.16 -9.62
N GLN A 116 -13.38 0.62 -8.44
CA GLN A 116 -14.68 0.67 -7.79
C GLN A 116 -14.85 1.89 -6.87
N GLN A 117 -13.91 2.84 -6.91
CA GLN A 117 -13.91 4.08 -6.11
C GLN A 117 -14.03 3.83 -4.59
N GLN A 118 -13.52 2.70 -4.11
CA GLN A 118 -13.50 2.33 -2.69
C GLN A 118 -12.33 3.02 -1.98
N TRP A 119 -12.26 4.35 -2.06
CA TRP A 119 -11.09 5.14 -1.65
C TRP A 119 -10.76 4.95 -0.18
N HIS A 120 -11.76 4.93 0.70
CA HIS A 120 -11.56 4.70 2.12
C HIS A 120 -10.88 3.35 2.40
N ARG A 121 -11.38 2.26 1.78
CA ARG A 121 -10.76 0.93 1.84
C ARG A 121 -9.35 0.92 1.25
N VAL A 122 -9.11 1.61 0.13
CA VAL A 122 -7.75 1.75 -0.45
C VAL A 122 -6.79 2.37 0.56
N VAL A 123 -7.20 3.46 1.24
CA VAL A 123 -6.41 4.08 2.30
C VAL A 123 -6.13 3.09 3.44
N GLN A 124 -7.15 2.36 3.89
CA GLN A 124 -6.99 1.39 4.97
C GLN A 124 -6.02 0.26 4.61
N VAL A 125 -6.15 -0.33 3.42
CA VAL A 125 -5.27 -1.41 2.94
C VAL A 125 -3.83 -0.91 2.81
N ILE A 126 -3.59 0.27 2.22
CA ILE A 126 -2.23 0.80 2.09
C ILE A 126 -1.62 1.11 3.46
N LYS A 127 -2.36 1.74 4.37
CA LYS A 127 -1.88 2.00 5.73
C LYS A 127 -1.57 0.71 6.49
N TRP A 128 -2.38 -0.33 6.31
CA TRP A 128 -2.11 -1.64 6.88
C TRP A 128 -0.79 -2.20 6.33
N MET A 129 -0.57 -2.16 5.01
CA MET A 129 0.69 -2.58 4.39
C MET A 129 1.89 -1.84 4.99
N LEU A 130 1.80 -0.51 5.10
CA LEU A 130 2.86 0.32 5.67
C LEU A 130 3.12 -0.01 7.15
N SER A 131 2.09 -0.34 7.92
CA SER A 131 2.22 -0.76 9.33
C SER A 131 2.98 -2.09 9.49
N LYS A 132 3.00 -2.93 8.45
CA LYS A 132 3.79 -4.17 8.40
C LYS A 132 5.21 -3.95 7.83
N GLY A 133 5.58 -2.69 7.56
CA GLY A 133 6.85 -2.34 6.92
C GLY A 133 6.90 -2.67 5.42
N GLN A 134 5.74 -2.87 4.78
CA GLN A 134 5.63 -3.30 3.39
C GLN A 134 5.09 -2.19 2.49
N GLY A 135 5.48 -2.20 1.22
CA GLY A 135 5.01 -1.19 0.26
C GLY A 135 5.65 0.20 0.44
N ASN A 136 6.84 0.29 1.03
CA ASN A 136 7.62 1.54 1.15
C ASN A 136 8.22 1.97 -0.21
N THR A 137 7.36 2.27 -1.18
CA THR A 137 7.76 2.68 -2.53
C THR A 137 7.05 3.98 -2.93
N MET A 138 7.69 4.79 -3.77
CA MET A 138 7.08 6.02 -4.30
C MET A 138 5.75 5.77 -5.03
N GLY A 139 5.61 4.59 -5.65
CA GLY A 139 4.35 4.17 -6.28
C GLY A 139 3.21 4.01 -5.27
N THR A 140 3.45 3.26 -4.19
CA THR A 140 2.47 3.08 -3.11
C THR A 140 2.17 4.39 -2.39
N TYR A 141 3.17 5.24 -2.18
CA TYR A 141 2.98 6.57 -1.60
C TYR A 141 2.10 7.47 -2.46
N GLY A 142 2.34 7.51 -3.78
CA GLY A 142 1.46 8.22 -4.71
C GLY A 142 0.05 7.67 -4.73
N GLN A 143 -0.10 6.35 -4.61
CA GLN A 143 -1.39 5.69 -4.50
C GLN A 143 -2.14 6.12 -3.24
N LEU A 144 -1.46 6.16 -2.09
CA LEU A 144 -2.03 6.64 -0.83
C LEU A 144 -2.46 8.10 -0.90
N ILE A 145 -1.62 8.99 -1.44
CA ILE A 145 -1.94 10.42 -1.59
C ILE A 145 -3.19 10.60 -2.44
N ARG A 146 -3.27 9.89 -3.59
CA ARG A 146 -4.46 9.92 -4.44
C ARG A 146 -5.69 9.44 -3.69
N ALA A 147 -5.58 8.33 -2.96
CA ALA A 147 -6.72 7.77 -2.23
C ALA A 147 -7.19 8.71 -1.11
N LEU A 148 -6.27 9.34 -0.37
CA LEU A 148 -6.59 10.33 0.66
C LEU A 148 -7.28 11.58 0.08
N ASP A 149 -6.81 12.08 -1.06
CA ASP A 149 -7.43 13.20 -1.78
C ASP A 149 -8.86 12.85 -2.22
N MET A 150 -9.05 11.68 -2.82
CA MET A 150 -10.37 11.21 -3.25
C MET A 150 -11.31 10.83 -2.08
N ASP A 151 -10.75 10.54 -0.90
CA ASP A 151 -11.46 10.29 0.37
C ASP A 151 -11.64 11.59 1.19
N HIS A 152 -11.45 12.76 0.57
CA HIS A 152 -11.60 14.09 1.19
C HIS A 152 -10.76 14.32 2.45
N ARG A 153 -9.58 13.69 2.52
CA ARG A 153 -8.63 13.76 3.64
C ARG A 153 -7.31 14.39 3.20
N VAL A 154 -7.40 15.54 2.53
CA VAL A 154 -6.24 16.21 1.93
C VAL A 154 -5.19 16.65 2.95
N GLU A 155 -5.59 17.06 4.16
CA GLU A 155 -4.66 17.44 5.22
C GLU A 155 -3.76 16.27 5.64
N GLU A 156 -4.31 15.06 5.62
CA GLU A 156 -3.54 13.87 5.89
C GLU A 156 -2.58 13.55 4.74
N ALA A 157 -3.01 13.75 3.50
CA ALA A 157 -2.15 13.61 2.32
C ALA A 157 -0.97 14.60 2.37
N HIS A 158 -1.24 15.85 2.75
CA HIS A 158 -0.23 16.90 2.93
C HIS A 158 0.78 16.54 4.03
N LYS A 159 0.29 16.14 5.21
CA LYS A 159 1.17 15.71 6.31
C LYS A 159 2.03 14.51 5.91
N PHE A 160 1.46 13.55 5.20
CA PHE A 160 2.19 12.40 4.68
C PHE A 160 3.28 12.83 3.68
N TRP A 161 2.95 13.74 2.75
CA TRP A 161 3.90 14.32 1.80
C TRP A 161 5.11 14.93 2.50
N GLN A 162 4.86 15.85 3.44
CA GLN A 162 5.92 16.53 4.20
C GLN A 162 6.81 15.55 4.96
N THR A 163 6.23 14.51 5.55
CA THR A 163 6.96 13.58 6.41
C THR A 163 7.77 12.55 5.61
N LYS A 164 7.27 12.11 4.45
CA LYS A 164 7.82 10.94 3.74
C LYS A 164 8.46 11.24 2.39
N ILE A 165 8.20 12.41 1.81
CA ILE A 165 8.54 12.70 0.41
C ILE A 165 9.28 14.04 0.28
N ASP A 166 8.81 15.09 0.93
CA ASP A 166 9.27 16.47 0.72
C ASP A 166 10.72 16.73 1.17
N THR A 167 11.31 15.82 1.94
CA THR A 167 12.67 15.96 2.47
C THR A 167 13.76 15.98 1.40
N ASP A 168 13.53 15.34 0.26
CA ASP A 168 14.46 15.33 -0.87
C ASP A 168 13.70 15.41 -2.20
N LEU A 169 13.19 16.61 -2.50
CA LEU A 169 12.49 16.87 -3.76
C LEU A 169 13.35 16.62 -5.01
N HIS A 170 14.68 16.56 -4.91
CA HIS A 170 15.52 16.25 -6.07
C HIS A 170 15.31 14.81 -6.56
N SER A 171 15.12 13.87 -5.62
CA SER A 171 14.96 12.45 -5.92
C SER A 171 13.51 12.01 -6.17
N VAL A 172 12.51 12.88 -5.93
CA VAL A 172 11.09 12.53 -6.09
C VAL A 172 10.71 12.44 -7.57
N PRO A 173 10.12 11.32 -8.05
CA PRO A 173 9.66 11.20 -9.43
C PRO A 173 8.67 12.31 -9.82
N TRP A 174 8.81 12.86 -11.03
CA TRP A 174 7.99 13.99 -11.48
C TRP A 174 6.48 13.65 -11.49
N GLN A 175 6.11 12.40 -11.75
CA GLN A 175 4.72 11.94 -11.70
C GLN A 175 4.09 12.16 -10.32
N LEU A 176 4.89 12.01 -9.26
CA LEU A 176 4.44 12.16 -7.88
C LEU A 176 4.31 13.63 -7.48
N CYS A 177 5.24 14.50 -7.91
CA CYS A 177 5.07 15.93 -7.70
C CYS A 177 3.91 16.50 -8.55
N HIS A 178 3.67 16.00 -9.77
CA HIS A 178 2.48 16.37 -10.56
C HIS A 178 1.20 15.99 -9.80
N LEU A 179 1.14 14.77 -9.25
CA LEU A 179 0.03 14.36 -8.41
C LEU A 179 -0.18 15.38 -7.28
N MET A 180 0.86 15.71 -6.52
CA MET A 180 0.71 16.62 -5.38
C MET A 180 0.30 18.05 -5.78
N ILE A 181 0.85 18.60 -6.86
CA ILE A 181 0.41 19.90 -7.41
C ILE A 181 -1.08 19.86 -7.76
N SER A 182 -1.57 18.74 -8.32
CA SER A 182 -2.98 18.58 -8.66
C SER A 182 -3.87 18.42 -7.42
N VAL A 183 -3.40 17.71 -6.40
CA VAL A 183 -4.08 17.56 -5.10
C VAL A 183 -4.24 18.94 -4.46
N TYR A 184 -3.15 19.71 -4.34
CA TYR A 184 -3.21 21.05 -3.74
C TYR A 184 -4.12 21.99 -4.53
N TYR A 185 -4.02 21.98 -5.87
CA TYR A 185 -4.85 22.85 -6.71
C TYR A 185 -6.35 22.55 -6.55
N ARG A 186 -6.75 21.28 -6.58
CA ARG A 186 -8.16 20.87 -6.47
C ARG A 186 -8.77 21.19 -5.10
N ASN A 187 -7.95 21.19 -4.05
CA ASN A 187 -8.40 21.43 -2.68
C ASN A 187 -8.12 22.87 -2.21
N ASN A 188 -7.79 23.80 -3.12
CA ASN A 188 -7.51 25.20 -2.82
C ASN A 188 -6.36 25.43 -1.81
N MET A 189 -5.39 24.50 -1.73
CA MET A 189 -4.18 24.64 -0.92
C MET A 189 -3.07 25.36 -1.72
N LEU A 190 -3.36 26.60 -2.12
CA LEU A 190 -2.57 27.32 -3.12
C LEU A 190 -1.17 27.71 -2.61
N ASP A 191 -1.02 28.04 -1.33
CA ASP A 191 0.27 28.34 -0.72
C ASP A 191 1.22 27.15 -0.77
N ASP A 192 0.74 25.94 -0.44
CA ASP A 192 1.53 24.72 -0.51
C ASP A 192 1.87 24.33 -1.94
N LEU A 193 0.95 24.58 -2.89
CA LEU A 193 1.22 24.42 -4.31
C LEU A 193 2.39 25.30 -4.76
N VAL A 194 2.33 26.60 -4.46
CA VAL A 194 3.38 27.56 -4.83
C VAL A 194 4.69 27.20 -4.16
N ARG A 195 4.67 26.83 -2.87
CA ARG A 195 5.87 26.39 -2.14
C ARG A 195 6.51 25.17 -2.79
N LEU A 196 5.73 24.15 -3.09
CA LEU A 196 6.20 22.95 -3.78
C LEU A 196 6.83 23.31 -5.13
N PHE A 197 6.16 24.14 -5.94
CA PHE A 197 6.68 24.54 -7.24
C PHE A 197 8.00 25.32 -7.14
N LYS A 198 8.10 26.28 -6.22
CA LYS A 198 9.35 27.01 -5.95
C LYS A 198 10.48 26.07 -5.54
N GLY A 199 10.20 25.10 -4.66
CA GLY A 199 11.15 24.07 -4.28
C GLY A 199 11.65 23.27 -5.48
N LEU A 200 10.76 22.91 -6.40
CA LEU A 200 11.10 22.18 -7.62
C LEU A 200 11.93 23.06 -8.59
N GLU A 201 11.59 24.34 -8.74
CA GLU A 201 12.37 25.30 -9.53
C GLU A 201 13.78 25.51 -8.95
N ALA A 202 13.93 25.52 -7.62
CA ALA A 202 15.22 25.68 -6.95
C ALA A 202 16.19 24.51 -7.21
N PHE A 203 15.67 23.34 -7.58
CA PHE A 203 16.46 22.18 -8.02
C PHE A 203 16.58 22.11 -9.56
N ASP A 204 16.31 23.20 -10.27
CA ASP A 204 16.29 23.28 -11.74
C ASP A 204 15.41 22.22 -12.41
N ARG A 205 14.41 21.70 -11.68
CA ARG A 205 13.51 20.67 -12.21
C ARG A 205 12.50 21.31 -13.15
N LYS A 206 12.72 21.14 -14.45
CA LYS A 206 11.83 21.66 -15.49
C LYS A 206 10.52 20.87 -15.52
N PRO A 207 9.35 21.52 -15.39
CA PRO A 207 8.05 20.89 -15.59
C PRO A 207 7.95 20.31 -17.00
N ARG A 208 7.31 19.15 -17.12
CA ARG A 208 7.18 18.44 -18.41
C ARG A 208 5.85 18.70 -19.12
N ASP A 209 4.91 19.36 -18.45
CA ASP A 209 3.53 19.49 -18.90
C ASP A 209 3.00 20.91 -18.67
N LYS A 210 2.48 21.53 -19.72
CA LYS A 210 1.82 22.84 -19.67
C LYS A 210 0.63 22.88 -18.70
N THR A 211 -0.01 21.75 -18.42
CA THR A 211 -1.12 21.70 -17.45
C THR A 211 -0.66 22.03 -16.03
N ILE A 212 0.58 21.67 -15.68
CA ILE A 212 1.21 22.05 -14.40
C ILE A 212 1.44 23.54 -14.36
N ILE A 213 2.06 24.10 -15.41
CA ILE A 213 2.34 25.53 -15.50
C ILE A 213 1.06 26.34 -15.38
N ARG A 214 -0.02 25.92 -16.03
CA ARG A 214 -1.32 26.58 -15.91
C ARG A 214 -1.90 26.53 -14.50
N LYS A 215 -1.82 25.40 -13.79
CA LYS A 215 -2.26 25.31 -12.38
C LYS A 215 -1.46 26.23 -11.47
N VAL A 216 -0.14 26.30 -11.68
CA VAL A 216 0.77 27.17 -10.92
C VAL A 216 0.48 28.65 -11.21
N ALA A 217 0.35 29.03 -12.47
CA ALA A 217 -0.01 30.38 -12.89
C ALA A 217 -1.35 30.83 -12.29
N ASN A 218 -2.36 29.95 -12.33
CA ASN A 218 -3.65 30.19 -11.71
C ASN A 218 -3.54 30.32 -10.18
N ALA A 219 -2.72 29.49 -9.53
CA ALA A 219 -2.49 29.59 -8.08
C ALA A 219 -1.85 30.94 -7.71
N TYR A 220 -0.85 31.39 -8.47
CA TYR A 220 -0.29 32.73 -8.31
C TYR A 220 -1.34 33.83 -8.48
N GLU A 221 -2.18 33.74 -9.52
CA GLU A 221 -3.27 34.69 -9.75
C GLU A 221 -4.27 34.76 -8.58
N MET A 222 -4.72 33.60 -8.11
CA MET A 222 -5.67 33.51 -7.00
C MET A 222 -5.08 34.00 -5.66
N LEU A 223 -3.76 33.96 -5.51
CA LEU A 223 -3.04 34.54 -4.38
C LEU A 223 -2.67 36.02 -4.58
N GLY A 224 -3.06 36.65 -5.70
CA GLY A 224 -2.73 38.05 -6.03
C GLY A 224 -1.29 38.29 -6.48
N LEU A 225 -0.54 37.23 -6.78
CA LEU A 225 0.87 37.26 -7.17
C LEU A 225 1.02 37.37 -8.70
N HIS A 226 0.50 38.45 -9.28
CA HIS A 226 0.43 38.64 -10.74
C HIS A 226 1.80 38.64 -11.43
N GLN A 227 2.82 39.24 -10.81
CA GLN A 227 4.18 39.26 -11.35
C GLN A 227 4.78 37.84 -11.46
N GLU A 228 4.54 36.98 -10.47
CA GLU A 228 5.02 35.60 -10.49
C GLU A 228 4.29 34.74 -11.52
N LYS A 229 2.99 35.00 -11.72
CA LYS A 229 2.21 34.40 -12.81
C LYS A 229 2.87 34.69 -14.16
N GLU A 230 3.15 35.97 -14.45
CA GLU A 230 3.76 36.39 -15.71
C GLU A 230 5.15 35.77 -15.89
N ARG A 231 6.01 35.85 -14.86
CA ARG A 231 7.34 35.23 -14.85
C ARG A 231 7.30 33.75 -15.22
N VAL A 232 6.40 32.99 -14.61
CA VAL A 232 6.30 31.54 -14.84
C VAL A 232 5.75 31.22 -16.23
N LEU A 233 4.76 31.97 -16.72
CA LEU A 233 4.23 31.78 -18.07
C LEU A 233 5.27 32.10 -19.15
N GLU A 234 6.06 33.16 -18.97
CA GLU A 234 7.12 33.54 -19.89
C GLU A 234 8.25 32.50 -19.90
N LYS A 235 8.76 32.13 -18.71
CA LYS A 235 9.85 31.16 -18.54
C LYS A 235 9.57 29.81 -19.19
N TYR A 236 8.31 29.36 -19.17
CA TYR A 236 7.88 28.06 -19.71
C TYR A 236 7.01 28.18 -20.98
N SER A 237 7.09 29.31 -21.68
CA SER A 237 6.35 29.59 -22.91
C SER A 237 6.56 28.53 -24.01
N ASN A 238 7.74 27.91 -24.06
CA ASN A 238 8.08 26.84 -25.00
C ASN A 238 7.15 25.61 -24.87
N LEU A 239 6.65 25.32 -23.67
CA LEU A 239 5.72 24.20 -23.45
C LEU A 239 4.35 24.44 -24.10
N PHE A 240 4.04 25.68 -24.48
CA PHE A 240 2.80 26.05 -25.15
C PHE A 240 2.94 26.09 -26.69
N THR A 241 4.16 26.15 -27.23
CA THR A 241 4.41 26.28 -28.68
C THR A 241 4.68 24.94 -29.39
N GLU A 242 5.19 23.93 -28.68
CA GLU A 242 5.61 22.64 -29.28
C GLU A 242 4.47 21.74 -29.83
N GLU A 243 3.20 22.02 -29.51
CA GLU A 243 2.06 21.25 -30.03
C GLU A 243 1.84 21.41 -31.55
N GLY A 244 2.39 22.46 -32.18
CA GLY A 244 2.34 22.64 -33.63
C GLY A 244 3.35 21.78 -34.40
N SER A 245 4.48 21.44 -33.79
CA SER A 245 5.64 20.84 -34.46
C SER A 245 5.56 19.30 -34.48
N ILE A 246 5.12 18.70 -33.37
CA ILE A 246 5.08 17.23 -33.22
C ILE A 246 3.96 16.61 -34.07
N LYS A 247 2.83 17.30 -34.25
CA LYS A 247 1.76 16.86 -35.18
C LYS A 247 2.16 16.99 -36.65
N LYS A 248 3.03 17.94 -37.01
CA LYS A 248 3.59 18.07 -38.37
C LYS A 248 4.62 16.98 -38.67
N ALA A 249 5.52 16.67 -37.74
CA ALA A 249 6.49 15.57 -37.90
C ALA A 249 5.80 14.19 -37.99
N ARG A 250 4.91 13.91 -37.03
CA ARG A 250 3.59 13.28 -37.20
C ARG A 250 3.19 12.74 -38.59
N ARG A 251 2.59 13.67 -39.32
CA ARG A 251 1.92 13.50 -40.62
C ARG A 251 2.92 13.35 -41.77
N ASN A 252 4.05 14.07 -41.70
CA ASN A 252 5.06 14.01 -42.74
C ASN A 252 5.80 12.66 -42.81
N SER A 253 5.81 11.88 -41.72
CA SER A 253 6.37 10.50 -41.75
C SER A 253 5.37 9.44 -42.19
N SER A 254 4.06 9.72 -42.12
CA SER A 254 3.01 8.77 -42.54
C SER A 254 2.59 8.91 -44.00
N GLU A 255 2.97 10.00 -44.68
CA GLU A 255 2.71 10.23 -46.11
C GLU A 255 3.87 9.78 -47.03
N LYS A 256 4.90 9.11 -46.49
CA LYS A 256 6.05 8.56 -47.24
C LYS A 256 6.16 7.03 -47.19
N LYS A 257 5.04 6.31 -47.24
CA LYS A 257 5.03 4.87 -47.49
C LYS A 257 3.96 4.50 -48.51
#